data_AF-A0A7V8YTS0-F1
#
_entry.id   AF-A0A7V8YTS0-F1
#
_cell.length_a   1.000
_cell.length_b   1.000
_cell.length_c   1.000
_cell.angle_alpha   90.00
_cell.angle_beta   90.00
_cell.angle_gamma   90.00
#
_symmetry.space_group_name_H-M   'P 1'
#
loop_
_entity.id
_entity.type
_entity.pdbx_description
1 polymer ?
#
loop_
_entity_poly.entity_id
_entity_poly.type
_entity_poly.pdbx_seq_one_letter_code
_entity_poly.pdbx_strand_id
1 'polypeptide(L)' 'MPPELLRPAVAALGALALAVGLVALVNGRLGGIVLALGGVVLVAWSMAGHRLRP' A
#
# COMPACT_ATOMS: atom_id res chain seq x y z
N MET A 1 0.70 13.84 -17.02
CA MET A 1 0.71 12.35 -16.98
C MET A 1 -0.73 11.87 -16.99
N PRO A 2 -1.10 10.91 -17.85
CA PRO A 2 -2.49 10.43 -17.91
C PRO A 2 -2.90 9.84 -16.55
N PRO A 3 -4.09 10.18 -16.01
CA PRO A 3 -4.52 9.82 -14.65
C PRO A 3 -4.69 8.30 -14.45
N GLU A 4 -4.66 7.53 -15.53
CA GLU A 4 -4.74 6.07 -15.56
C GLU A 4 -3.49 5.41 -14.94
N LEU A 5 -2.33 6.08 -14.98
CA LEU A 5 -1.06 5.58 -14.42
C LEU A 5 -0.89 5.87 -12.92
N LEU A 6 -1.67 6.79 -12.36
CA LEU A 6 -1.57 7.14 -10.93
C LEU A 6 -2.03 5.98 -10.03
N ARG A 7 -3.08 5.24 -10.44
CA ARG A 7 -3.61 4.11 -9.69
C ARG A 7 -2.65 2.93 -9.55
N PRO A 8 -2.03 2.41 -10.63
CA PRO A 8 -1.05 1.33 -10.51
C PRO A 8 0.19 1.78 -9.73
N ALA A 9 0.60 3.05 -9.85
CA ALA A 9 1.70 3.59 -9.05
C ALA A 9 1.39 3.58 -7.54
N VAL A 10 0.18 4.00 -7.16
CA VAL A 10 -0.28 3.95 -5.75
C VAL A 10 -0.42 2.50 -5.26
N ALA A 11 -0.92 1.58 -6.10
CA ALA A 11 -0.98 0.16 -5.75
C ALA A 11 0.43 -0.43 -5.50
N ALA A 12 1.39 -0.12 -6.36
CA ALA A 12 2.78 -0.58 -6.24
C ALA A 12 3.45 -0.02 -4.98
N LEU A 13 3.25 1.27 -4.67
CA LEU A 13 3.74 1.90 -3.44
C LEU A 13 3.11 1.28 -2.19
N GLY A 14 1.81 1.00 -2.22
CA GLY A 14 1.11 0.31 -1.13
C GLY A 14 1.66 -1.09 -0.88
N ALA A 15 1.84 -1.88 -1.93
CA ALA A 15 2.42 -3.22 -1.84
C ALA A 15 3.86 -3.20 -1.33
N LEU A 16 4.67 -2.25 -1.78
CA LEU A 16 6.04 -2.05 -1.31
C LEU A 16 6.09 -1.70 0.19
N ALA A 17 5.27 -0.74 0.62
CA ALA A 17 5.17 -0.36 2.04
C ALA A 17 4.72 -1.53 2.92
N LEU A 18 3.80 -2.36 2.43
CA LEU A 18 3.32 -3.56 3.12
C LEU A 18 4.45 -4.59 3.27
N ALA A 19 5.20 -4.87 2.20
CA ALA A 19 6.33 -5.79 2.22
C ALA A 19 7.44 -5.32 3.18
N VAL A 20 7.81 -4.03 3.13
CA VAL A 20 8.82 -3.45 4.03
C VAL A 20 8.35 -3.46 5.48
N GLY A 21 7.09 -3.12 5.74
CA GLY A 21 6.48 -3.17 7.08
C GLY A 21 6.45 -4.59 7.65
N LEU A 22 6.10 -5.59 6.84
CA LEU A 22 6.10 -7.00 7.23
C LEU A 22 7.51 -7.49 7.59
N VAL A 23 8.51 -7.15 6.76
CA VAL A 23 9.92 -7.49 7.02
C VAL A 23 10.42 -6.81 8.30
N ALA A 24 10.08 -5.54 8.53
CA ALA A 24 10.43 -4.83 9.75
C ALA A 24 9.77 -5.45 10.99
N LEU A 25 8.53 -5.93 10.87
CA LEU A 25 7.81 -6.64 11.94
C LEU A 25 8.47 -7.97 12.28
N VAL A 26 8.86 -8.75 11.27
CA VAL A 26 9.62 -10.01 11.45
C VAL A 26 10.96 -9.76 12.14
N ASN A 27 11.58 -8.60 11.91
CA ASN A 27 12.82 -8.19 12.58
C ASN A 27 12.59 -7.58 13.99
N GLY A 28 11.37 -7.65 14.53
CA GLY A 28 11.07 -7.12 15.87
C GLY A 28 11.08 -5.59 15.97
N ARG A 29 11.15 -4.88 14.85
CA ARG A 29 11.06 -3.41 14.84
C ARG A 29 9.59 -2.99 14.85
N LEU A 30 9.13 -2.49 15.99
CA LEU A 30 7.78 -1.93 16.17
C LEU A 30 7.42 -0.85 15.14
N GLY A 31 8.41 -0.11 14.61
CA GLY A 31 8.21 0.84 13.52
C GLY A 31 7.67 0.21 12.22
N GLY A 32 7.85 -1.10 12.02
CA GLY A 32 7.28 -1.86 10.92
C GLY A 32 5.76 -1.93 10.92
N ILE A 33 5.12 -1.81 12.10
CA ILE A 33 3.66 -1.83 12.24
C ILE A 33 3.03 -0.61 11.56
N VAL A 34 3.60 0.58 11.76
CA VAL A 34 3.11 1.82 11.14
C VAL A 34 3.25 1.74 9.62
N LEU A 35 4.36 1.20 9.14
CA LEU A 35 4.64 1.03 7.72
C LEU A 35 3.71 -0.01 7.08
N ALA A 36 3.46 -1.13 7.76
CA ALA A 36 2.51 -2.16 7.34
C ALA A 36 1.08 -1.62 7.30
N LEU A 37 0.64 -0.90 8.33
CA LEU A 37 -0.68 -0.25 8.37
C LEU A 37 -0.83 0.79 7.25
N GLY A 38 0.20 1.61 7.02
CA GLY A 38 0.21 2.57 5.92
C GLY A 38 0.09 1.90 4.54
N GLY A 39 0.82 0.79 4.34
CA GLY A 39 0.73 -0.03 3.12
C GLY A 39 -0.65 -0.65 2.92
N VAL A 40 -1.25 -1.22 3.97
CA VAL A 40 -2.61 -1.80 3.94
C VAL A 40 -3.65 -0.73 3.57
N VAL A 41 -3.57 0.46 4.16
CA VAL A 41 -4.50 1.56 3.85
C VAL A 41 -4.35 2.02 2.40
N LEU A 42 -3.11 2.15 1.88
CA LEU A 42 -2.89 2.52 0.48
C LEU A 42 -3.47 1.47 -0.49
N VAL A 43 -3.24 0.19 -0.21
CA VAL A 43 -3.77 -0.92 -1.02
C VAL A 43 -5.31 -0.93 -0.97
N ALA A 44 -5.90 -0.76 0.21
CA ALA A 44 -7.35 -0.71 0.38
C ALA A 44 -7.98 0.48 -0.36
N TRP A 45 -7.34 1.66 -0.33
CA TRP A 45 -7.77 2.84 -1.09
C TRP A 45 -7.71 2.60 -2.60
N SER A 46 -6.63 1.96 -3.07
CA SER A 46 -6.48 1.59 -4.48
C SER A 46 -7.58 0.63 -4.95
N MET A 47 -7.92 -0.38 -4.13
CA MET A 47 -9.01 -1.32 -4.43
C MET A 47 -10.40 -0.68 -4.33
N ALA A 48 -10.63 0.23 -3.38
CA ALA A 48 -11.89 0.96 -3.28
C ALA A 48 -12.14 1.85 -4.50
N GLY A 49 -11.09 2.47 -5.05
CA GLY A 49 -11.15 3.19 -6.32
C GLY A 49 -11.46 2.32 -7.53
N HIS A 50 -11.22 1.01 -7.45
CA HIS A 50 -11.53 0.00 -8.46
C HIS A 50 -13.00 -0.46 -8.41
N ARG A 51 -13.65 -0.39 -7.25
CA ARG A 51 -15.08 -0.73 -7.08
C ARG A 51 -16.04 0.40 -7.48
N LEU A 52 -15.54 1.62 -7.63
CA LEU A 52 -16.34 2.83 -7.93
C LEU A 52 -16.43 3.18 -9.43
N ARG A 53 -15.85 2.37 -10.32
CA ARG A 53 -16.12 2.43 -11.76
C ARG A 53 -16.42 1.01 -12.26
N PRO A 54 -17.71 0.66 -12.48
CA PRO A 54 -18.09 -0.53 -13.24
C PRO A 54 -17.69 -0.41 -14.71
#